data_AF-A0A0Q1FHQ9-F1
#
_entry.id   AF-A0A0Q1FHQ9-F1
#
_cell.length_a   1.000
_cell.length_b   1.000
_cell.length_c   1.000
_cell.angle_alpha   90.00
_cell.angle_beta   90.00
_cell.angle_gamma   90.00
#
_symmetry.space_group_name_H-M   'P 1'
#
loop_
_entity.id
_entity.type
_entity.pdbx_description
1 polymer ?
#
loop_
_entity_poly.entity_id
_entity_poly.type
_entity_poly.pdbx_seq_one_letter_code
_entity_poly.pdbx_strand_id
1 'polypeptide(L)' 'MEPQLQSMLRDLIWLNALIATELIQITENTSAILRKSPPPDSCIREHQQLRKVALEIAERYRPDTGLYEHVADHQ' A
#
# COMPACT_ATOMS: atom_id res chain seq x y z
N MET A 1 -7.27 -9.56 25.02
CA MET A 1 -6.65 -10.30 23.91
C MET A 1 -5.26 -10.71 24.36
N GLU A 2 -4.82 -11.94 24.11
CA GLU A 2 -3.47 -12.36 24.49
C GLU A 2 -2.41 -11.49 23.78
N PRO A 3 -1.31 -11.08 24.47
CA PRO A 3 -0.30 -10.19 23.89
C PRO A 3 0.30 -10.69 22.57
N GLN A 4 0.50 -12.01 22.44
CA GLN A 4 1.00 -12.64 21.20
C GLN A 4 0.00 -12.53 20.06
N LEU A 5 -1.29 -12.79 20.31
CA LEU A 5 -2.33 -12.63 19.30
C LEU A 5 -2.40 -11.18 18.80
N GLN A 6 -2.31 -10.21 19.70
CA GLN A 6 -2.31 -8.80 19.31
C GLN A 6 -1.09 -8.44 18.45
N SER A 7 0.10 -8.97 18.76
CA SER A 7 1.30 -8.77 17.95
C SER A 7 1.13 -9.35 16.54
N MET A 8 0.66 -10.60 16.44
CA MET A 8 0.43 -11.26 15.16
C MET A 8 -0.56 -10.49 14.29
N LEU A 9 -1.62 -9.93 14.88
CA LEU A 9 -2.57 -9.10 14.14
C LEU A 9 -1.96 -7.81 13.63
N ARG A 10 -1.08 -7.15 14.39
CA ARG A 10 -0.37 -5.95 13.93
C ARG A 10 0.56 -6.28 12.76
N ASP A 11 1.27 -7.40 12.84
CA ASP A 11 2.13 -7.86 11.75
C ASP A 11 1.32 -8.19 10.49
N LEU A 12 0.16 -8.84 10.65
CA LEU A 12 -0.75 -9.12 9.53
C LEU A 12 -1.32 -7.84 8.91
N ILE A 13 -1.75 -6.86 9.71
CA ILE A 13 -2.25 -5.58 9.21
C ILE A 13 -1.17 -4.89 8.37
N TRP A 14 0.06 -4.84 8.90
CA TRP A 14 1.18 -4.22 8.20
C TRP A 14 1.50 -4.93 6.89
N LEU A 15 1.59 -6.26 6.89
CA LEU A 15 1.89 -7.03 5.69
C LEU A 15 0.81 -6.87 4.62
N ASN A 16 -0.47 -6.80 5.03
CA ASN A 16 -1.57 -6.55 4.09
C ASN A 16 -1.50 -5.15 3.48
N ALA A 17 -1.09 -4.14 4.24
CA ALA A 17 -0.88 -2.80 3.69
C ALA A 17 0.25 -2.77 2.66
N LEU A 18 1.39 -3.40 2.95
CA LEU A 18 2.49 -3.57 1.99
C LEU A 18 2.01 -4.26 0.71
N ILE A 19 1.32 -5.40 0.83
CA ILE A 19 0.79 -6.14 -0.32
C ILE A 19 -0.17 -5.25 -1.13
N ALA A 20 -1.06 -4.51 -0.47
CA ALA A 20 -1.99 -3.63 -1.13
C ALA A 20 -1.27 -2.53 -1.94
N THR A 21 -0.25 -1.88 -1.37
CA THR A 21 0.49 -0.82 -2.08
C THR A 21 1.27 -1.36 -3.28
N GLU A 22 1.88 -2.53 -3.15
CA GLU A 22 2.60 -3.19 -4.25
C GLU A 22 1.65 -3.65 -5.37
N LEU A 23 0.49 -4.21 -5.01
CA LEU A 23 -0.51 -4.64 -6.00
C LEU A 23 -1.08 -3.47 -6.80
N ILE A 24 -1.28 -2.30 -6.16
CA ILE A 24 -1.69 -1.09 -6.87
C ILE A 24 -0.61 -0.68 -7.89
N GLN A 25 0.67 -0.69 -7.48
CA GLN A 25 1.78 -0.35 -8.38
C GLN A 25 1.89 -1.32 -9.56
N ILE A 26 1.81 -2.62 -9.29
CA ILE A 26 1.82 -3.66 -10.33
C ILE A 26 0.64 -3.47 -11.30
N THR A 27 -0.53 -3.11 -10.79
CA THR A 27 -1.73 -2.86 -11.60
C THR A 27 -1.53 -1.65 -12.51
N GLU A 28 -1.00 -0.54 -11.99
CA GLU A 28 -0.68 0.65 -12.78
C GLU A 28 0.34 0.35 -13.88
N ASN A 29 1.45 -0.32 -13.52
CA ASN A 29 2.50 -0.71 -14.46
C ASN A 29 1.96 -1.63 -15.56
N THR A 30 1.13 -2.62 -15.19
CA THR A 30 0.53 -3.56 -16.15
C THR A 30 -0.44 -2.84 -17.09
N SER A 31 -1.28 -1.95 -16.56
CA SER A 31 -2.19 -1.13 -17.37
C SER A 31 -1.42 -0.26 -18.36
N ALA A 32 -0.31 0.36 -17.90
CA ALA A 32 0.52 1.20 -18.76
C ALA A 32 1.17 0.43 -19.91
N ILE A 33 1.70 -0.76 -19.62
CA ILE A 33 2.29 -1.66 -20.63
C ILE A 33 1.25 -2.06 -21.68
N LEU A 34 0.06 -2.47 -21.25
CA LEU A 34 -1.01 -2.91 -22.16
C LEU A 34 -1.50 -1.78 -23.06
N ARG A 35 -1.61 -0.56 -22.51
CA ARG A 35 -2.08 0.63 -23.25
C ARG A 35 -0.99 1.30 -24.07
N LYS A 36 0.28 1.01 -23.79
CA LYS A 36 1.46 1.75 -24.29
C LYS A 36 1.36 3.25 -23.99
N SER A 37 0.73 3.59 -22.88
CA SER A 37 0.51 4.95 -22.41
C SER A 37 0.28 4.93 -20.90
N PRO A 38 0.46 6.05 -20.18
CA PRO A 38 0.19 6.10 -18.75
C PRO A 38 -1.25 5.68 -18.41
N PRO A 39 -1.50 5.15 -17.19
CA PRO A 39 -2.86 4.92 -16.71
C PRO A 39 -3.66 6.24 -16.72
N PRO A 40 -5.00 6.18 -16.87
CA PRO A 40 -5.82 7.39 -16.78
C PRO A 40 -5.59 8.14 -15.48
N ASP A 41 -5.58 9.47 -15.53
CA ASP A 41 -5.39 10.31 -14.34
C ASP A 41 -6.41 10.02 -13.24
N SER A 42 -7.64 9.63 -13.60
CA SER A 42 -8.65 9.20 -12.63
C SER A 42 -8.21 7.97 -11.84
N CYS A 43 -7.65 6.97 -12.52
CA CYS A 43 -7.12 5.76 -11.86
C CYS A 43 -5.95 6.11 -10.94
N ILE A 44 -5.01 6.95 -11.40
CA ILE A 44 -3.86 7.35 -10.60
C ILE A 44 -4.32 8.04 -9.31
N ARG A 45 -5.25 8.99 -9.39
CA ARG A 45 -5.78 9.69 -8.20
C ARG A 45 -6.49 8.74 -7.24
N GLU A 46 -7.33 7.85 -7.76
CA GLU A 46 -8.04 6.85 -6.94
C GLU A 46 -7.06 5.91 -6.24
N HIS A 47 -6.05 5.42 -6.95
CA HIS A 47 -5.02 4.55 -6.42
C HIS A 47 -4.13 5.25 -5.38
N GLN A 48 -3.78 6.52 -5.58
CA GLN A 48 -3.08 7.32 -4.57
C GLN A 48 -3.90 7.42 -3.28
N GLN A 49 -5.21 7.63 -3.39
CA GLN A 49 -6.11 7.67 -2.22
C GLN A 49 -6.16 6.31 -1.51
N LEU A 50 -6.22 5.19 -2.25
CA LEU A 50 -6.21 3.84 -1.68
C LEU A 50 -4.88 3.52 -0.98
N ARG A 51 -3.74 3.87 -1.60
CA ARG A 51 -2.41 3.73 -0.98
C ARG A 51 -2.35 4.50 0.33
N LYS A 52 -2.81 5.76 0.34
CA LYS A 52 -2.85 6.59 1.55
C LYS A 52 -3.64 5.92 2.67
N VAL A 53 -4.82 5.39 2.38
CA VAL A 53 -5.64 4.68 3.38
C VAL A 53 -4.93 3.44 3.92
N ALA A 54 -4.29 2.64 3.06
CA ALA A 54 -3.53 1.46 3.49
C ALA A 54 -2.37 1.83 4.43
N LEU A 55 -1.63 2.88 4.10
CA LEU A 55 -0.51 3.38 4.92
C LEU A 55 -0.99 3.96 6.26
N GLU A 56 -2.10 4.70 6.28
CA GLU A 56 -2.72 5.20 7.52
C GLU A 56 -3.17 4.07 8.44
N ILE A 57 -3.69 2.96 7.89
CA ILE A 57 -4.04 1.76 8.67
C ILE A 57 -2.78 1.11 9.24
N ALA A 58 -1.75 0.90 8.42
CA ALA A 58 -0.50 0.29 8.86
C ALA A 58 0.14 1.07 10.01
N GLU A 59 0.28 2.38 9.84
CA GLU A 59 0.91 3.27 10.81
C GLU A 59 0.16 3.31 12.15
N ARG A 60 -1.18 3.34 12.10
CA ARG A 60 -2.02 3.31 13.31
C ARG A 60 -1.77 2.08 14.17
N TYR A 61 -1.51 0.93 13.56
CA TYR A 61 -1.42 -0.35 14.28
C TYR A 61 0.01 -0.87 14.42
N ARG A 62 0.96 -0.40 13.61
CA ARG A 62 2.38 -0.77 13.62
C ARG A 62 3.26 0.40 13.11
N PRO A 63 3.46 1.44 13.95
CA PRO A 63 4.21 2.64 13.57
C PRO A 63 5.72 2.38 13.41
N ASP A 64 6.43 3.35 12.85
CA ASP A 64 7.91 3.39 12.75
C ASP A 64 8.52 2.20 11.98
N THR A 65 7.80 1.69 10.97
CA THR A 65 8.20 0.50 10.20
C THR A 65 8.91 0.80 8.89
N GLY A 66 8.98 2.06 8.47
CA GLY A 66 9.59 2.46 7.19
C GLY A 66 8.70 2.26 5.96
N LEU A 67 7.43 1.85 6.14
CA LEU A 67 6.54 1.52 5.01
C LEU A 67 6.15 2.76 4.21
N TYR A 68 5.99 3.92 4.86
CA TYR A 68 5.70 5.17 4.18
C TYR A 68 6.85 5.58 3.25
N GLU A 69 8.08 5.50 3.75
CA GLU A 69 9.31 5.80 3.03
C GLU A 69 9.48 4.87 1.83
N HIS A 70 9.33 3.55 2.05
CA HIS A 70 9.38 2.55 0.98
C HIS A 70 8.40 2.84 -0.16
N VAL A 71 7.16 3.24 0.17
CA VAL A 71 6.16 3.55 -0.87
C VAL A 71 6.41 4.89 -1.55
N ALA A 72 7.03 5.85 -0.87
CA ALA A 72 7.40 7.14 -1.46
C ALA A 72 8.48 6.98 -2.54
N ASP A 73 9.40 6.03 -2.38
CA ASP A 73 10.47 5.75 -3.36
C ASP A 73 9.96 5.17 -4.70
N HIS A 74 8.69 4.74 -4.76
CA HIS A 74 8.08 4.23 -6.00
C HIS A 74 7.52 5.35 -6.92
N GLN A 75 7.39 6.58 -6.43
CA GLN A 75 6.76 7.69 -7.18
C GLN A 75 7.75 8.51 -8.01
#